data_AF-A0A1Y4LYN9-F1
#
_entry.id   AF-A0A1Y4LYN9-F1
#
_cell.length_a   1.000
_cell.length_b   1.000
_cell.length_c   1.000
_cell.angle_alpha   90.00
_cell.angle_beta   90.00
_cell.angle_gamma   90.00
#
_symmetry.space_group_name_H-M   'P 1'
#
loop_
_entity.id
_entity.type
_entity.pdbx_description
1 polymer ?
#
loop_
_entity_poly.entity_id
_entity_poly.type
_entity_poly.pdbx_seq_one_letter_code
_entity_poly.pdbx_strand_id
1 'polypeptide(L)'
;MTNLEWLKKNLSEEEKSNVQMCVVFNEKIYKNTCNGKDCYDCPLNKVGDLIDLLLQEHKEPIKLKQWEKDLISLYDKDDECYSIDYGFSSFLTLNGLKEKGYFKGITDTSMTIKEILKNCEVIE
;
A
#
# COMPACT_ATOMS: atom_id res chain seq x y z
N MET A 1 7.07 -3.55 1.04
CA MET A 1 7.19 -2.68 -0.15
C MET A 1 6.46 -3.42 -1.25
N THR A 2 5.41 -2.83 -1.83
CA THR A 2 4.65 -3.49 -2.91
C THR A 2 5.47 -3.51 -4.20
N ASN A 3 5.11 -4.35 -5.16
CA ASN A 3 5.74 -4.36 -6.47
C ASN A 3 5.60 -2.99 -7.15
N LEU A 4 4.46 -2.31 -6.96
CA LEU A 4 4.25 -0.95 -7.46
C LEU A 4 5.23 0.06 -6.83
N GLU A 5 5.43 0.01 -5.51
CA GLU A 5 6.41 0.86 -4.81
C GLU A 5 7.85 0.56 -5.25
N TRP A 6 8.16 -0.72 -5.48
CA TRP A 6 9.48 -1.15 -5.97
C TRP A 6 9.73 -0.62 -7.39
N LEU A 7 8.77 -0.79 -8.30
CA LEU A 7 8.87 -0.29 -9.67
C LEU A 7 9.09 1.22 -9.70
N LYS A 8 8.32 1.99 -8.93
CA LYS A 8 8.48 3.44 -8.85
C LYS A 8 9.90 3.89 -8.47
N LYS A 9 10.61 3.10 -7.65
CA LYS A 9 11.94 3.43 -7.13
C LYS A 9 13.09 2.88 -7.96
N ASN A 10 12.91 1.74 -8.63
CA ASN A 10 14.02 0.93 -9.16
C ASN A 10 14.06 0.80 -10.69
N LEU A 11 13.11 1.41 -11.41
CA LEU A 11 13.14 1.45 -12.88
C LEU A 11 14.24 2.39 -13.39
N SER A 12 15.03 1.92 -14.36
CA SER A 12 15.97 2.76 -15.12
C SER A 12 15.22 3.68 -16.11
N GLU A 13 15.89 4.72 -16.61
CA GLU A 13 15.28 5.60 -17.62
C GLU A 13 14.97 4.89 -18.95
N GLU A 14 15.77 3.88 -19.32
CA GLU A 14 15.47 3.02 -20.47
C GLU A 14 14.19 2.21 -20.24
N GLU A 15 14.05 1.62 -19.04
CA GLU A 15 12.88 0.79 -18.71
C GLU A 15 11.59 1.59 -18.65
N LYS A 16 11.64 2.84 -18.18
CA LYS A 16 10.50 3.74 -18.19
C LYS A 16 10.03 4.13 -19.59
N SER A 17 10.95 4.15 -20.56
CA SER A 17 10.70 4.75 -21.89
C SER A 17 10.48 3.72 -22.99
N ASN A 18 11.19 2.59 -22.94
CA ASN A 18 11.40 1.71 -24.09
C ASN A 18 11.17 0.22 -23.80
N VAL A 19 10.77 -0.16 -22.58
CA VAL A 19 10.57 -1.57 -22.20
C VAL A 19 9.14 -1.77 -21.73
N GLN A 20 8.48 -2.82 -22.23
CA GLN A 20 7.13 -3.13 -21.82
C GLN A 20 7.11 -3.63 -20.36
N MET A 21 6.13 -3.19 -19.58
CA MET A 21 6.09 -3.44 -18.13
C MET A 21 6.07 -4.94 -17.78
N CYS A 22 5.47 -5.77 -18.62
CA CYS A 22 5.51 -7.23 -18.51
C CYS A 22 6.94 -7.79 -18.50
N VAL A 23 7.84 -7.29 -19.35
CA VAL A 23 9.24 -7.77 -19.44
C VAL A 23 9.94 -7.45 -18.13
N VAL A 24 9.77 -6.21 -17.64
CA VAL A 24 10.35 -5.80 -16.36
C VAL A 24 9.80 -6.65 -15.21
N PHE A 25 8.50 -6.93 -15.18
CA PHE A 25 7.90 -7.75 -14.14
C PHE A 25 8.42 -9.19 -14.17
N ASN A 26 8.49 -9.80 -15.35
CA ASN A 26 9.01 -11.16 -15.48
C ASN A 26 10.48 -11.21 -15.06
N GLU A 27 11.34 -10.33 -15.56
CA GLU A 27 12.77 -10.39 -15.30
C GLU A 27 13.15 -9.99 -13.87
N LYS A 28 12.52 -8.94 -13.32
CA LYS A 28 12.94 -8.34 -12.06
C LYS A 28 12.12 -8.74 -10.85
N ILE A 29 10.82 -9.00 -11.03
CA ILE A 29 9.93 -9.42 -9.94
C ILE A 29 9.88 -10.95 -9.88
N TYR A 30 9.54 -11.61 -11.00
CA TYR A 30 9.42 -13.07 -11.05
C TYR A 30 10.70 -13.82 -11.37
N LYS A 31 11.74 -13.12 -11.82
CA LYS A 31 13.02 -13.73 -12.23
C LYS A 31 12.88 -14.77 -13.34
N ASN A 32 11.90 -14.57 -14.21
CA ASN A 32 11.68 -15.32 -15.44
C ASN A 32 12.36 -14.62 -16.61
N THR A 33 12.83 -15.40 -17.58
CA THR A 33 13.39 -14.88 -18.83
C THR A 33 12.28 -14.62 -19.85
N CYS A 34 12.29 -13.44 -20.46
CA CYS A 34 11.52 -13.16 -21.69
C CYS A 34 12.47 -13.23 -22.90
N ASN A 35 12.00 -13.79 -24.02
CA ASN A 35 12.79 -13.80 -25.25
C ASN A 35 12.59 -12.48 -26.02
N GLY A 36 13.12 -11.38 -25.49
CA GLY A 36 13.08 -10.07 -26.16
C GLY A 36 12.41 -8.97 -25.34
N LYS A 37 12.09 -7.85 -26.01
CA LYS A 37 11.50 -6.64 -25.40
C LYS A 37 9.97 -6.60 -25.46
N ASP A 38 9.34 -7.62 -26.06
CA ASP A 38 7.90 -7.71 -26.23
C ASP A 38 7.25 -8.65 -25.22
N CYS A 39 6.05 -8.30 -24.73
CA CYS A 39 5.31 -9.11 -23.76
C CYS A 39 4.98 -10.50 -24.27
N TYR A 40 4.82 -10.70 -25.57
CA TYR A 40 4.24 -11.92 -26.13
C TYR A 40 5.00 -13.19 -25.71
N ASP A 41 6.32 -13.08 -25.59
CA ASP A 41 7.22 -14.17 -25.26
C ASP A 41 7.47 -14.34 -23.75
N CYS A 42 6.80 -13.54 -22.92
CA CYS A 42 6.91 -13.61 -21.47
C CYS A 42 5.88 -14.58 -20.85
N PRO A 43 6.20 -15.25 -19.72
CA PRO A 43 5.21 -16.02 -18.96
C PRO A 43 4.01 -15.19 -18.48
N LEU A 44 4.26 -13.98 -17.95
CA LEU A 44 3.22 -12.98 -17.73
C LEU A 44 3.12 -12.06 -18.96
N ASN A 45 2.34 -12.48 -19.96
CA ASN A 45 2.14 -11.74 -21.21
C ASN A 45 0.80 -11.01 -21.32
N LYS A 46 -0.11 -11.20 -20.35
CA LYS A 46 -1.41 -10.54 -20.31
C LYS A 46 -1.37 -9.31 -19.42
N VAL A 47 -1.74 -8.17 -19.99
CA VAL A 47 -1.84 -6.90 -19.26
C VAL A 47 -2.89 -6.98 -18.13
N GLY A 48 -3.99 -7.71 -18.34
CA GLY A 48 -5.02 -7.91 -17.31
C GLY A 48 -4.45 -8.57 -16.04
N ASP A 49 -3.78 -9.71 -16.20
CA ASP A 49 -3.15 -10.43 -15.09
C ASP A 49 -2.14 -9.55 -14.33
N LEU A 50 -1.38 -8.72 -15.04
CA LEU A 50 -0.45 -7.75 -14.44
C LEU A 50 -1.16 -6.67 -13.61
N ILE A 51 -2.28 -6.15 -14.12
CA ILE A 51 -3.09 -5.16 -13.40
C ILE A 51 -3.68 -5.79 -12.13
N ASP A 52 -4.23 -7.01 -12.23
CA ASP A 52 -4.82 -7.71 -11.09
C ASP A 52 -3.79 -7.96 -9.99
N LEU A 53 -2.56 -8.34 -10.36
CA LEU A 53 -1.44 -8.50 -9.43
C LEU A 53 -1.08 -7.19 -8.72
N LEU A 54 -0.98 -6.09 -9.47
CA LEU A 54 -0.68 -4.78 -8.90
C LEU A 54 -1.79 -4.29 -7.97
N LEU A 55 -3.05 -4.56 -8.31
CA LEU A 55 -4.20 -4.20 -7.50
C LEU A 55 -4.33 -5.06 -6.23
N GLN A 56 -4.00 -6.35 -6.30
CA GLN A 56 -3.99 -7.22 -5.11
C GLN A 56 -3.03 -6.70 -4.03
N GLU A 57 -1.92 -6.09 -4.44
CA GLU A 57 -0.98 -5.47 -3.51
C GLU A 57 -1.31 -4.01 -3.18
N HIS A 58 -2.15 -3.35 -3.98
CA HIS A 58 -2.56 -1.98 -3.76
C HIS A 58 -3.61 -1.92 -2.64
N LYS A 59 -3.19 -1.39 -1.48
CA LYS A 59 -4.13 -0.99 -0.43
C LYS A 59 -4.66 0.40 -0.77
N GLU A 60 -5.97 0.50 -1.00
CA GLU A 60 -6.66 1.80 -1.10
C GLU A 60 -6.31 2.69 0.10
N PRO A 61 -6.03 3.98 -0.11
CA PRO A 61 -5.70 4.88 0.99
C PRO A 61 -6.81 4.94 2.04
N ILE A 62 -6.42 4.99 3.30
CA ILE A 62 -7.35 5.13 4.42
C ILE A 62 -7.80 6.58 4.47
N LYS A 63 -9.04 6.84 4.07
CA LYS A 63 -9.60 8.19 4.04
C LYS A 63 -9.94 8.66 5.46
N LEU A 64 -9.24 9.70 5.91
CA LEU A 64 -9.45 10.33 7.22
C LEU A 64 -9.71 11.82 7.05
N LYS A 65 -10.54 12.40 7.91
CA LYS A 65 -10.57 13.85 8.05
C LYS A 65 -9.30 14.34 8.74
N GLN A 66 -8.94 15.61 8.52
CA GLN A 66 -7.74 16.19 9.14
C GLN A 66 -7.74 16.00 10.67
N TRP A 67 -8.87 16.29 11.34
CA TRP A 67 -8.98 16.11 12.79
C TRP A 67 -8.92 14.64 13.25
N GLU A 68 -9.37 13.69 12.42
CA GLU A 68 -9.26 12.25 12.71
C GLU A 68 -7.80 11.82 12.69
N LYS A 69 -7.05 12.27 11.68
CA LYS A 69 -5.61 12.06 11.57
C LYS A 69 -4.85 12.71 12.72
N ASP A 70 -5.21 13.94 13.10
CA ASP A 70 -4.55 14.64 14.21
C ASP A 70 -4.85 13.97 15.56
N LEU A 71 -6.06 13.44 15.75
CA LEU A 71 -6.42 12.70 16.96
C LEU A 71 -5.71 11.36 17.05
N ILE A 72 -5.66 10.60 15.95
CA ILE A 72 -5.07 9.27 15.94
C ILE A 72 -3.54 9.31 16.08
N SER A 73 -2.88 10.36 15.57
CA SER A 73 -1.43 10.55 15.70
C SER A 73 -0.97 10.76 17.15
N LEU A 74 -1.86 11.16 18.06
CA LEU A 74 -1.56 11.23 19.49
C LEU A 74 -1.24 9.86 20.11
N TYR A 75 -1.66 8.79 19.44
CA TYR A 75 -1.43 7.39 19.84
C TYR A 75 -0.19 6.80 19.15
N ASP A 76 0.42 7.51 18.19
CA ASP A 76 1.67 7.15 17.51
C ASP A 76 2.87 7.71 18.29
N LYS A 77 3.06 7.27 19.54
CA LYS A 77 4.21 7.70 20.37
C LYS A 77 5.42 6.81 20.13
N ASP A 78 6.55 7.44 19.82
CA ASP A 78 7.86 6.83 19.54
C ASP A 78 8.33 5.83 20.62
N ASP A 79 9.05 4.81 20.13
CA ASP A 79 9.90 3.71 20.66
C ASP A 79 10.00 3.37 22.17
N GLU A 80 9.55 4.20 23.11
CA GLU A 80 9.59 3.93 24.56
C GLU A 80 8.26 3.42 25.13
N CYS A 81 7.18 3.46 24.33
CA CYS A 81 5.88 2.93 24.75
C CYS A 81 5.59 1.62 24.01
N TYR A 82 5.18 0.58 24.75
CA TYR A 82 4.77 -0.75 24.26
C TYR A 82 3.57 -0.73 23.28
N SER A 83 3.22 0.42 22.69
CA SER A 83 2.05 0.64 21.85
C SER A 83 2.29 0.57 20.35
N ILE A 84 3.53 0.40 19.90
CA ILE A 84 3.86 0.30 18.47
C ILE A 84 3.16 -0.89 17.80
N ASP A 85 2.96 -1.98 18.54
CA ASP A 85 2.36 -3.22 18.02
C ASP A 85 0.85 -3.31 18.25
N TYR A 86 0.23 -2.32 18.92
CA TYR A 86 -1.22 -2.35 19.14
C TYR A 86 -1.98 -1.87 17.91
N GLY A 87 -2.92 -2.71 17.48
CA GLY A 87 -3.90 -2.35 16.46
C GLY A 87 -4.84 -1.24 16.93
N PHE A 88 -5.51 -0.56 16.00
CA PHE A 88 -6.55 0.44 16.27
C PHE A 88 -7.57 -0.05 17.32
N SER A 89 -7.97 -1.31 17.21
CA SER A 89 -8.92 -1.98 18.10
C SER A 89 -8.48 -2.07 19.56
N SER A 90 -7.21 -1.88 19.89
CA SER A 90 -6.73 -1.88 21.28
C SER A 90 -7.06 -0.58 22.03
N PHE A 91 -7.43 0.49 21.32
CA PHE A 91 -7.70 1.80 21.92
C PHE A 91 -9.20 2.01 22.11
N LEU A 92 -9.70 1.75 23.33
CA LEU A 92 -11.13 1.85 23.68
C LEU A 92 -11.76 3.19 23.28
N THR A 93 -11.03 4.30 23.44
CA THR A 93 -11.50 5.64 23.05
C THR A 93 -11.72 5.75 21.53
N LEU A 94 -10.81 5.20 20.73
CA LEU A 94 -10.92 5.22 19.26
C LEU A 94 -12.06 4.32 18.77
N ASN A 95 -12.23 3.14 19.39
CA ASN A 95 -13.36 2.25 19.11
C ASN A 95 -14.71 2.93 19.39
N GLY A 96 -14.84 3.60 20.55
CA GLY A 96 -16.07 4.31 20.88
C GLY A 96 -16.40 5.46 19.93
N LEU A 97 -15.39 6.11 19.34
CA LEU A 97 -15.60 7.10 18.27
C LEU A 97 -15.97 6.43 16.95
N LYS A 98 -15.34 5.29 16.63
CA LYS A 98 -15.66 4.52 15.43
C LYS A 98 -17.11 4.03 15.42
N GLU A 99 -17.61 3.52 16.55
CA GLU A 99 -19.00 3.12 16.73
C GLU A 99 -20.00 4.27 16.52
N LYS A 100 -19.58 5.51 16.78
CA LYS A 100 -20.36 6.73 16.52
C LYS A 100 -20.29 7.21 15.07
N GLY A 101 -19.60 6.48 14.20
CA GLY A 101 -19.49 6.78 12.78
C GLY A 101 -18.29 7.65 12.39
N TYR A 102 -17.33 7.86 13.30
CA TYR A 102 -16.03 8.43 12.96
C TYR A 102 -15.08 7.35 12.43
N PHE A 103 -13.94 7.75 11.85
CA PHE A 103 -12.92 6.85 11.32
C PHE A 103 -13.48 5.83 10.31
N LYS A 104 -14.39 6.28 9.43
CA LYS A 104 -15.08 5.40 8.46
C LYS A 104 -14.11 4.75 7.48
N GLY A 105 -13.02 5.44 7.12
CA GLY A 105 -12.00 4.90 6.23
C GLY A 105 -11.19 3.74 6.81
N ILE A 106 -11.18 3.54 8.13
CA ILE A 106 -10.45 2.44 8.77
C ILE A 106 -11.34 1.19 8.73
N THR A 107 -11.25 0.37 7.69
CA THR A 107 -12.04 -0.87 7.58
C THR A 107 -11.43 -2.04 8.34
N ASP A 108 -10.09 -2.12 8.36
CA ASP A 108 -9.32 -3.10 9.13
C ASP A 108 -8.84 -2.48 10.45
N THR A 109 -9.50 -2.83 11.56
CA THR A 109 -9.16 -2.33 12.90
C THR A 109 -8.02 -3.10 13.58
N SER A 110 -7.46 -4.11 12.91
CA SER A 110 -6.25 -4.80 13.36
C SER A 110 -4.98 -4.04 13.00
N MET A 111 -5.04 -3.14 11.99
CA MET A 111 -3.90 -2.32 11.59
C MET A 111 -3.41 -1.44 12.74
N THR A 112 -2.09 -1.33 12.87
CA THR A 112 -1.45 -0.44 13.84
C THR A 112 -1.71 1.02 13.46
N ILE A 113 -1.64 1.92 14.46
CA ILE A 113 -1.78 3.37 14.23
C ILE A 113 -0.77 3.87 13.20
N LYS A 114 0.47 3.41 13.28
CA LYS A 114 1.55 3.74 12.33
C LYS A 114 1.24 3.32 10.91
N GLU A 115 0.70 2.11 10.70
CA GLU A 115 0.28 1.65 9.37
C GLU A 115 -0.90 2.47 8.83
N ILE A 116 -1.83 2.84 9.71
CA ILE A 116 -2.97 3.69 9.34
C ILE A 116 -2.47 5.06 8.88
N LEU A 117 -1.62 5.71 9.68
CA LEU A 117 -1.06 7.04 9.37
C LEU A 117 -0.21 7.03 8.11
N LYS A 118 0.57 5.99 7.88
CA LYS A 118 1.41 5.84 6.67
C LYS A 118 0.59 5.71 5.40
N ASN A 119 -0.58 5.05 5.47
CA ASN A 119 -1.43 4.76 4.31
C ASN A 119 -2.67 5.67 4.25
N CYS A 120 -2.76 6.70 5.09
CA CYS A 120 -3.93 7.59 5.08
C CYS A 120 -3.86 8.67 4.01
N GLU A 121 -5.02 9.01 3.47
CA GLU A 121 -5.27 10.19 2.65
C GLU A 121 -6.21 11.11 3.44
N VAL A 122 -5.83 12.39 3.56
CA VAL A 122 -6.68 13.38 4.24
C VAL A 122 -7.74 13.89 3.28
N ILE A 123 -9.00 13.79 3.68
CA ILE A 123 -10.18 14.27 2.96
C ILE A 123 -10.90 15.37 3.76
N GLU A 124 -11.75 16.16 3.07
CA GLU A 124 -12.61 17.19 3.68
C GLU A 124 -13.84 16.59 4.40
#